data_AF-A0A5C7MIX5-F1
#
_entry.id   AF-A0A5C7MIX5-F1
#
_cell.length_a   1.000
_cell.length_b   1.000
_cell.length_c   1.000
_cell.angle_alpha   90.00
_cell.angle_beta   90.00
_cell.angle_gamma   90.00
#
_symmetry.space_group_name_H-M   'P 1'
#
loop_
_entity.id
_entity.type
_entity.pdbx_description
1 polymer ?
#
loop_
_entity_poly.entity_id
_entity_poly.type
_entity_poly.pdbx_seq_one_letter_code
_entity_poly.pdbx_strand_id
1 'polypeptide(L)'
;MSDEATTETTEVVEGDVSNATPEGVIPDATPEGSDLKSDPEPETFPREYVEKLRTENGKYRQRAGEADALATRLHTELVRATGRLADPTDLPFDPDHVADAGKMSAAIDALLESKPHLASRRPTGDIGQGNRGQGGGSFSLLDTLKRLT
;
A
#
# COMPACT_ATOMS: atom_id res chain seq x y z
N MET A 1 -35.83 53.37 -5.31
CA MET A 1 -36.91 52.52 -5.83
C MET A 1 -36.23 51.19 -6.13
N SER A 2 -36.07 50.39 -5.09
CA SER A 2 -36.94 49.25 -4.77
C SER A 2 -36.63 48.10 -5.71
N ASP A 3 -35.98 47.07 -5.19
CA ASP A 3 -36.55 45.72 -5.26
C ASP A 3 -36.01 44.86 -4.12
N GLU A 4 -36.93 44.06 -3.63
CA GLU A 4 -37.01 43.32 -2.38
C GLU A 4 -36.84 41.85 -2.73
N ALA A 5 -35.97 41.12 -2.03
CA ALA A 5 -35.96 39.65 -2.08
C ALA A 5 -35.59 39.10 -0.70
N THR A 6 -36.64 38.67 -0.02
CA THR A 6 -36.71 37.96 1.26
C THR A 6 -35.79 36.73 1.32
N THR A 7 -34.96 36.66 2.36
CA THR A 7 -34.28 35.43 2.80
C THR A 7 -34.95 34.90 4.06
N GLU A 8 -35.53 33.70 3.96
CA GLU A 8 -35.96 32.90 5.10
C GLU A 8 -35.65 31.44 4.79
N THR A 9 -34.74 30.81 5.55
CA THR A 9 -34.71 29.35 5.79
C THR A 9 -33.74 29.07 6.95
N THR A 10 -34.37 28.99 8.13
CA THR A 10 -34.26 28.00 9.22
C THR A 10 -32.92 27.32 9.54
N GLU A 11 -32.56 27.50 10.82
CA GLU A 11 -31.59 26.82 11.69
C GLU A 11 -31.53 25.29 11.55
N VAL A 12 -30.36 24.67 11.79
CA VAL A 12 -30.21 23.54 12.75
C VAL A 12 -28.79 23.50 13.34
N VAL A 13 -28.71 23.87 14.63
CA VAL A 13 -27.96 23.32 15.77
C VAL A 13 -26.86 22.27 15.50
N GLU A 14 -25.63 22.60 15.91
CA GLU A 14 -24.55 21.65 16.18
C GLU A 14 -24.90 20.76 17.39
N GLY A 15 -24.88 19.45 17.21
CA GLY A 15 -25.15 18.47 18.27
C GLY A 15 -24.45 17.15 18.00
N ASP A 16 -23.37 16.91 18.76
CA ASP A 16 -22.93 15.63 19.32
C ASP A 16 -23.19 14.35 18.49
N VAL A 17 -22.18 13.92 17.74
CA VAL A 17 -22.17 12.59 17.11
C VAL A 17 -21.87 11.49 18.13
N SER A 18 -22.92 11.06 18.82
CA SER A 18 -22.95 9.82 19.59
C SER A 18 -22.65 8.61 18.69
N ASN A 19 -21.55 7.92 18.97
CA ASN A 19 -21.18 6.65 18.33
C ASN A 19 -22.10 5.53 18.83
N ALA A 20 -23.29 5.43 18.26
CA ALA A 20 -24.24 4.33 18.49
C ALA A 20 -24.08 3.27 17.39
N THR A 21 -23.68 2.07 17.79
CA THR A 21 -23.74 0.84 16.99
C THR A 21 -25.16 0.65 16.42
N PRO A 22 -25.36 0.44 15.11
CA PRO A 22 -26.68 0.16 14.58
C PRO A 22 -27.10 -1.25 14.99
N GLU A 23 -28.01 -1.35 15.97
CA GLU A 23 -28.78 -2.57 16.23
C GLU A 23 -29.66 -2.85 15.02
N GLY A 24 -29.27 -3.85 14.23
CA GLY A 24 -30.10 -4.41 13.17
C GLY A 24 -31.33 -5.08 13.79
N VAL A 25 -32.50 -4.55 13.47
CA VAL A 25 -33.80 -5.19 13.77
C VAL A 25 -33.86 -6.51 13.02
N ILE A 26 -33.75 -7.62 13.76
CA ILE A 26 -34.04 -8.96 13.24
C ILE A 26 -35.56 -9.12 13.29
N PRO A 27 -36.28 -9.31 12.17
CA PRO A 27 -37.69 -9.63 12.22
C PRO A 27 -37.87 -11.03 12.84
N ASP A 28 -38.50 -11.06 14.01
CA ASP A 28 -39.03 -12.25 14.66
C ASP A 28 -40.18 -12.81 13.80
N ALA A 29 -39.85 -13.72 12.90
CA ALA A 29 -40.81 -14.53 12.17
C ALA A 29 -40.70 -15.97 12.68
N THR A 30 -41.42 -16.26 13.77
CA THR A 30 -41.61 -17.63 14.27
C THR A 30 -42.58 -18.35 13.33
N PRO A 31 -42.20 -19.45 12.66
CA PRO A 31 -43.14 -20.24 11.87
C PRO A 31 -43.89 -21.20 12.81
N GLU A 32 -45.19 -20.96 13.01
CA GLU A 32 -46.06 -21.92 13.68
C GLU A 32 -46.38 -23.10 12.74
N GLY A 33 -46.05 -24.31 13.19
CA GLY A 33 -46.72 -25.55 12.77
C GLY A 33 -46.01 -26.42 11.73
N SER A 34 -45.14 -27.32 12.19
CA SER A 34 -45.00 -28.66 11.61
C SER A 34 -44.43 -29.61 12.66
N ASP A 35 -45.15 -30.72 12.86
CA ASP A 35 -44.82 -31.90 13.67
C ASP A 35 -43.39 -32.00 14.22
N LEU A 36 -43.26 -31.91 15.55
CA LEU A 36 -42.05 -32.21 16.32
C LEU A 36 -41.77 -33.73 16.27
N LYS A 37 -41.27 -34.22 15.12
CA LYS A 37 -40.44 -35.41 15.10
C LYS A 37 -39.06 -34.98 15.57
N SER A 38 -38.68 -35.46 16.76
CA SER A 38 -37.35 -35.41 17.37
C SER A 38 -36.32 -34.64 16.54
N ASP A 39 -36.03 -33.42 16.96
CA ASP A 39 -34.91 -32.64 16.45
C ASP A 39 -33.65 -33.53 16.55
N PRO A 40 -33.03 -33.95 15.44
CA PRO A 40 -31.86 -34.80 15.52
C PRO A 40 -30.78 -33.99 16.23
N GLU A 41 -30.31 -34.50 17.37
CA GLU A 41 -29.17 -33.90 18.07
C GLU A 41 -28.07 -33.62 17.05
N PRO A 42 -27.42 -32.44 17.09
CA PRO A 42 -26.46 -32.06 16.07
C PRO A 42 -25.33 -33.10 16.03
N GLU A 43 -25.21 -33.77 14.88
CA GLU A 43 -24.11 -34.69 14.56
C GLU A 43 -22.77 -34.01 14.86
N THR A 44 -22.10 -34.43 15.93
CA THR A 44 -20.86 -33.81 16.40
C THR A 44 -19.67 -34.55 15.82
N PHE A 45 -18.81 -33.83 15.09
CA PHE A 45 -17.59 -34.40 14.51
C PHE A 45 -16.61 -34.87 15.60
N PRO A 46 -15.90 -36.00 15.39
CA PRO A 46 -14.85 -36.44 16.30
C PRO A 46 -13.78 -35.37 16.50
N ARG A 47 -13.33 -35.21 17.76
CA ARG A 47 -12.32 -34.20 18.13
C ARG A 47 -11.06 -34.27 17.27
N GLU A 48 -10.55 -35.48 17.05
CA GLU A 48 -9.34 -35.72 16.25
C GLU A 48 -9.48 -35.19 14.81
N TYR A 49 -10.66 -35.35 14.20
CA TYR A 49 -10.92 -34.86 12.86
C TYR A 49 -10.89 -33.33 12.78
N VAL A 50 -11.56 -32.66 13.73
CA VAL A 50 -11.58 -31.19 13.78
C VAL A 50 -10.20 -30.61 14.09
N GLU A 51 -9.43 -31.24 14.98
CA GLU A 51 -8.05 -30.84 15.26
C GLU A 51 -7.17 -30.96 14.02
N LYS A 52 -7.26 -32.09 13.29
CA LYS A 52 -6.57 -32.25 12.00
C LYS A 52 -6.94 -31.13 11.04
N LEU A 53 -8.23 -30.86 10.86
CA LEU A 53 -8.71 -29.78 9.98
C LEU A 53 -8.19 -28.40 10.40
N ARG A 54 -8.12 -28.10 11.71
CA ARG A 54 -7.55 -26.84 12.21
C ARG A 54 -6.06 -26.71 11.87
N THR A 55 -5.29 -27.79 12.05
CA THR A 55 -3.87 -27.79 11.72
C THR A 55 -3.63 -27.64 10.22
N GLU A 56 -4.42 -28.30 9.37
CA GLU A 56 -4.34 -28.19 7.92
C GLU A 56 -4.70 -26.78 7.45
N ASN A 57 -5.83 -26.24 7.91
CA ASN A 57 -6.23 -24.86 7.60
C ASN A 57 -5.22 -23.83 8.10
N GLY A 58 -4.60 -24.06 9.26
CA GLY A 58 -3.50 -23.23 9.75
C GLY A 58 -2.32 -23.18 8.78
N LYS A 59 -1.90 -24.35 8.27
CA LYS A 59 -0.82 -24.44 7.26
C LYS A 59 -1.18 -23.72 5.96
N TYR A 60 -2.42 -23.84 5.49
CA TYR A 60 -2.84 -23.15 4.27
C TYR A 60 -2.84 -21.63 4.43
N ARG A 61 -3.33 -21.11 5.57
CA ARG A 61 -3.25 -19.67 5.86
C ARG A 61 -1.82 -19.18 5.93
N GLN A 62 -0.92 -19.94 6.57
CA GLN A 62 0.50 -19.59 6.61
C GLN A 62 1.10 -19.52 5.20
N ARG A 63 0.90 -20.57 4.38
CA ARG A 63 1.44 -20.61 3.01
C ARG A 63 0.87 -19.51 2.12
N ALA A 64 -0.41 -19.19 2.26
CA ALA A 64 -1.03 -18.10 1.52
C ALA A 64 -0.38 -16.75 1.89
N GLY A 65 -0.23 -16.46 3.20
CA GLY A 65 0.44 -15.23 3.64
C GLY A 65 1.91 -15.15 3.22
N GLU A 66 2.63 -16.27 3.21
CA GLU A 66 4.00 -16.34 2.67
C GLU A 66 4.03 -16.04 1.16
N ALA A 67 3.08 -16.59 0.39
CA ALA A 67 2.97 -16.33 -1.04
C ALA A 67 2.66 -14.85 -1.34
N ASP A 68 1.75 -14.22 -0.58
CA ASP A 68 1.41 -12.80 -0.73
C ASP A 68 2.61 -11.90 -0.42
N ALA A 69 3.38 -12.23 0.62
CA ALA A 69 4.60 -11.52 0.98
C ALA A 69 5.68 -11.65 -0.12
N LEU A 70 5.82 -12.84 -0.72
CA LEU A 70 6.75 -13.06 -1.83
C LEU A 70 6.31 -12.35 -3.10
N ALA A 71 5.02 -12.35 -3.42
CA ALA A 71 4.47 -11.64 -4.58
C ALA A 71 4.70 -10.13 -4.46
N THR A 72 4.48 -9.55 -3.28
CA THR A 72 4.76 -8.13 -3.01
C THR A 72 6.24 -7.83 -3.19
N ARG A 73 7.14 -8.67 -2.67
CA ARG A 73 8.59 -8.49 -2.85
C ARG A 73 8.99 -8.56 -4.32
N LEU A 74 8.48 -9.56 -5.05
CA LEU A 74 8.76 -9.72 -6.47
C LEU A 74 8.32 -8.50 -7.27
N HIS A 75 7.11 -7.99 -7.01
CA HIS A 75 6.61 -6.78 -7.64
C HIS A 75 7.54 -5.58 -7.41
N THR A 76 7.94 -5.33 -6.16
CA THR A 76 8.89 -4.26 -5.85
C THR A 76 10.23 -4.42 -6.58
N GLU A 77 10.74 -5.65 -6.70
CA GLU A 77 11.97 -5.91 -7.45
C GLU A 77 11.81 -5.70 -8.96
N LEU A 78 10.68 -6.10 -9.55
CA LEU A 78 10.37 -5.86 -10.96
C LEU A 78 10.28 -4.36 -11.26
N VAL A 79 9.59 -3.61 -10.39
CA VAL A 79 9.51 -2.15 -10.49
C VAL A 79 10.89 -1.51 -10.34
N ARG A 80 11.70 -1.96 -9.37
CA ARG A 80 13.09 -1.50 -9.19
C ARG A 80 13.94 -1.76 -10.45
N ALA A 81 13.79 -2.92 -11.08
CA ALA A 81 14.51 -3.28 -12.28
C ALA A 81 14.22 -2.35 -13.46
N THR A 82 13.05 -1.72 -13.51
CA THR A 82 12.75 -0.68 -14.52
C THR A 82 13.62 0.57 -14.37
N GLY A 83 14.06 0.89 -13.14
CA GLY A 83 14.86 2.07 -12.83
C GLY A 83 14.13 3.42 -13.04
N ARG A 84 12.81 3.39 -13.25
CA ARG A 84 12.01 4.57 -13.60
C ARG A 84 11.54 5.37 -12.40
N LEU A 85 11.19 4.70 -11.31
CA LEU A 85 10.79 5.33 -10.05
C LEU A 85 12.01 5.56 -9.14
N ALA A 86 11.98 6.63 -8.35
CA ALA A 86 12.97 6.90 -7.32
C ALA A 86 12.87 5.88 -6.17
N ASP A 87 11.65 5.61 -5.70
CA ASP A 87 11.34 4.53 -4.76
C ASP A 87 10.41 3.50 -5.45
N PRO A 88 10.82 2.22 -5.56
CA PRO A 88 9.97 1.20 -6.17
C PRO A 88 8.71 0.88 -5.35
N THR A 89 8.65 1.28 -4.07
CA THR A 89 7.48 1.08 -3.21
C THR A 89 6.37 2.12 -3.43
N ASP A 90 6.65 3.16 -4.22
CA ASP A 90 5.65 4.18 -4.59
C ASP A 90 4.54 3.64 -5.50
N LEU A 91 4.78 2.53 -6.20
CA LEU A 91 3.77 1.82 -6.98
C LEU A 91 3.12 0.74 -6.08
N PRO A 92 1.82 0.83 -5.77
CA PRO A 92 1.13 -0.20 -5.01
C PRO A 92 1.16 -1.55 -5.72
N PHE A 93 1.17 -2.63 -4.93
CA PHE A 93 1.07 -3.99 -5.46
C PHE A 93 -0.26 -4.18 -6.21
N ASP A 94 -0.16 -4.73 -7.42
CA ASP A 94 -1.28 -5.23 -8.20
C ASP A 94 -0.86 -6.60 -8.77
N PRO A 95 -1.65 -7.68 -8.58
CA PRO A 95 -1.33 -8.99 -9.13
C PRO A 95 -1.13 -8.97 -10.65
N ASP A 96 -1.82 -8.09 -11.36
CA ASP A 96 -1.70 -7.97 -12.82
C ASP A 96 -0.32 -7.45 -13.26
N HIS A 97 0.38 -6.70 -12.42
CA HIS A 97 1.74 -6.22 -12.72
C HIS A 97 2.76 -7.36 -12.76
N VAL A 98 2.56 -8.42 -11.98
CA VAL A 98 3.44 -9.60 -11.95
C VAL A 98 3.15 -10.52 -13.13
N ALA A 99 1.89 -10.62 -13.55
CA ALA A 99 1.47 -11.45 -14.67
C ALA A 99 1.76 -10.79 -16.04
N ASP A 100 1.71 -9.46 -16.12
CA ASP A 100 1.84 -8.70 -17.36
C ASP A 100 2.71 -7.43 -17.15
N ALA A 101 3.92 -7.48 -17.70
CA ALA A 101 4.86 -6.36 -17.66
C ALA A 101 4.34 -5.11 -18.39
N GLY A 102 3.48 -5.29 -19.40
CA GLY A 102 2.84 -4.18 -20.13
C GLY A 102 1.93 -3.37 -19.21
N LYS A 103 1.08 -4.04 -18.42
CA LYS A 103 0.23 -3.37 -17.41
C LYS A 103 1.06 -2.65 -16.36
N MET A 104 2.13 -3.27 -15.87
CA MET A 104 3.05 -2.61 -14.93
C MET A 104 3.67 -1.34 -15.54
N SER A 105 4.14 -1.41 -16.79
CA SER A 105 4.73 -0.24 -17.45
C SER A 105 3.72 0.91 -17.63
N ALA A 106 2.49 0.60 -18.03
CA ALA A 106 1.42 1.58 -18.18
C ALA A 106 1.02 2.22 -16.85
N ALA A 107 1.00 1.45 -15.76
CA ALA A 107 0.75 1.97 -14.42
C ALA A 107 1.86 2.92 -13.96
N ILE A 108 3.13 2.59 -14.26
CA ILE A 108 4.26 3.48 -14.01
C ILE A 108 4.13 4.77 -14.84
N ASP A 109 3.75 4.67 -16.12
CA ASP A 109 3.53 5.85 -16.98
C ASP A 109 2.46 6.78 -16.41
N ALA A 110 1.30 6.24 -16.05
CA ALA A 110 0.21 7.00 -15.46
C ALA A 110 0.61 7.63 -14.11
N LEU A 111 1.37 6.91 -13.29
CA LEU A 111 1.87 7.42 -12.02
C LEU A 111 2.85 8.58 -12.22
N LEU A 112 3.76 8.47 -13.19
CA LEU A 112 4.74 9.52 -13.47
C LEU A 112 4.12 10.75 -14.13
N GLU A 113 3.09 10.57 -14.97
CA GLU A 113 2.34 11.68 -15.54
C GLU A 113 1.62 12.49 -14.46
N SER A 114 0.99 11.81 -13.49
CA SER A 114 0.32 12.48 -12.38
C SER A 114 1.27 13.01 -11.30
N LYS A 115 2.38 12.31 -11.06
CA LYS A 115 3.36 12.62 -10.00
C LYS A 115 4.79 12.59 -10.57
N PRO A 116 5.18 13.62 -11.35
CA PRO A 116 6.49 13.64 -12.02
C PRO A 116 7.67 13.69 -11.05
N HIS A 117 7.44 14.07 -9.79
CA HIS A 117 8.48 14.11 -8.77
C HIS A 117 8.93 12.73 -8.28
N LEU A 118 8.14 11.67 -8.52
CA LEU A 118 8.49 10.29 -8.18
C LEU A 118 9.45 9.65 -9.20
N ALA A 119 9.70 10.32 -10.33
CA ALA A 119 10.67 9.85 -11.32
C ALA A 119 12.08 9.76 -10.71
N SER A 120 12.82 8.74 -11.12
CA SER A 120 14.22 8.54 -10.78
C SER A 120 15.05 9.78 -11.14
N ARG A 121 15.68 10.38 -10.13
CA ARG A 121 16.59 11.52 -10.29
C ARG A 121 18.01 11.00 -10.12
N ARG A 122 18.67 10.65 -11.22
CA ARG A 122 20.11 10.38 -11.24
C ARG A 122 20.83 11.66 -11.63
N PRO A 123 21.52 12.36 -10.71
CA PRO A 123 22.39 13.45 -11.07
C PRO A 123 23.44 12.89 -12.03
N THR A 124 23.50 13.45 -13.23
CA THR A 124 24.50 13.10 -14.24
C THR A 124 25.35 14.33 -14.51
N GLY A 125 26.65 14.12 -14.73
CA GLY A 125 27.61 15.19 -14.99
C GLY A 125 28.61 15.45 -13.85
N ASP A 126 29.69 16.15 -14.20
CA ASP A 126 30.66 16.68 -13.24
C ASP A 126 30.07 17.90 -12.54
N ILE A 127 29.82 17.79 -11.23
CA ILE A 127 29.30 18.89 -10.40
C ILE A 127 30.35 19.99 -10.14
N GLY A 128 31.58 19.83 -10.65
CA GLY A 128 32.63 20.82 -10.59
C GLY A 128 33.23 21.01 -9.19
N GLN A 129 32.96 20.09 -8.26
CA GLN A 129 33.39 20.15 -6.87
C GLN A 129 34.56 19.19 -6.62
N GLY A 130 35.63 19.70 -5.99
CA GLY A 130 36.85 18.96 -5.69
C GLY A 130 38.05 19.37 -6.56
N ASN A 131 39.25 18.96 -6.16
CA ASN A 131 40.47 19.19 -6.94
C ASN A 131 40.42 18.37 -8.23
N ARG A 132 40.15 19.01 -9.38
CA ARG A 132 39.87 18.34 -10.66
C ARG A 132 41.11 17.89 -11.45
N GLY A 133 42.28 17.83 -10.82
CA GLY A 133 43.51 17.28 -11.42
C GLY A 133 44.04 18.00 -12.68
N GLN A 134 43.33 18.99 -13.22
CA GLN A 134 43.78 19.84 -14.31
C GLN A 134 44.60 21.00 -13.74
N GLY A 135 45.75 20.64 -13.21
CA GLY A 135 46.71 21.49 -12.53
C GLY A 135 47.79 20.60 -11.94
N GLY A 136 48.55 19.95 -12.83
CA GLY A 136 49.51 18.90 -12.50
C GLY A 136 50.52 19.34 -11.46
N GLY A 137 50.50 18.66 -10.32
CA GLY A 137 51.50 18.76 -9.27
C GLY A 137 51.00 18.07 -8.02
N SER A 138 51.59 16.92 -7.68
CA SER A 138 51.45 16.36 -6.35
C SER A 138 51.87 17.43 -5.34
N PHE A 139 51.05 17.66 -4.31
CA PHE A 139 51.40 18.60 -3.25
C PHE A 139 52.73 18.17 -2.62
N SER A 140 53.75 19.01 -2.77
CA SER A 140 55.12 18.75 -2.32
C SER A 140 55.42 19.64 -1.12
N LEU A 141 55.63 19.02 0.03
CA LEU A 141 56.01 19.70 1.27
C LEU A 141 57.37 20.42 1.15
N LEU A 142 58.24 19.94 0.26
CA LEU A 142 59.52 20.59 -0.02
C LEU A 142 59.33 21.93 -0.73
N ASP A 143 58.35 22.03 -1.64
CA ASP A 143 58.09 23.26 -2.38
C ASP A 143 57.38 24.32 -1.53
N THR A 144 56.57 23.89 -0.55
CA THR A 144 55.95 24.82 0.41
C THR A 144 56.97 25.39 1.40
N LEU A 145 57.89 24.55 1.92
CA LEU A 145 58.96 25.00 2.81
C LEU A 145 59.94 25.95 2.13
N LYS A 146 60.31 25.69 0.87
CA LYS A 146 61.17 26.60 0.09
C LYS A 146 60.54 27.96 -0.22
N ARG A 147 59.20 28.10 -0.15
CA ARG A 147 58.50 29.37 -0.35
C ARG A 147 58.42 30.23 0.93
N LEU A 148 58.68 29.65 2.10
CA LEU A 148 58.51 30.32 3.40
C LEU A 148 59.79 31.03 3.90
N THR A 149 60.94 30.75 3.28
CA THR A 149 62.25 31.36 3.57
C THR A 149 62.61 32.40 2.52
#